data_AF-A0A1S2UIJ3-F1
#
_entry.id   AF-A0A1S2UIJ3-F1
#
_cell.length_a   1.000
_cell.length_b   1.000
_cell.length_c   1.000
_cell.angle_alpha   90.00
_cell.angle_beta   90.00
_cell.angle_gamma   90.00
#
_symmetry.space_group_name_H-M   'P 1'
#
loop_
_entity.id
_entity.type
_entity.pdbx_description
1 polymer ?
#
loop_
_entity_poly.entity_id
_entity_poly.type
_entity_poly.pdbx_seq_one_letter_code
_entity_poly.pdbx_strand_id
1 'polypeptide(L)'
;MDNLIKLRIGLTIAAFAGFLPITILFAVGVVAFFIPLIFVGKNPPLVTLGLIGALVISAFAIWSAWKIYALAMAAAPVVRSARLLASGAVIAMIWGMVIAYCTRNLPQLTCIFLMPGIVSTAMLAFTLKRAKV
;
A
#
# COMPACT_ATOMS: atom_id res chain seq x y z
N MET A 1 30.32 8.43 5.94
CA MET A 1 29.10 7.76 5.42
C MET A 1 28.06 8.81 5.18
N ASP A 2 27.82 9.14 3.92
CA ASP A 2 26.98 10.26 3.52
C ASP A 2 25.57 10.15 4.10
N ASN A 3 25.05 11.26 4.59
CA ASN A 3 23.72 11.37 5.22
C ASN A 3 22.60 10.79 4.34
N LEU A 4 22.84 10.80 3.01
CA LEU A 4 22.03 10.21 1.95
C LEU A 4 21.91 8.68 2.02
N ILE A 5 23.00 7.99 2.38
CA ILE A 5 23.05 6.52 2.47
C ILE A 5 22.27 6.04 3.70
N LYS A 6 22.46 6.68 4.86
CA LYS A 6 21.69 6.38 6.07
C LYS A 6 20.19 6.58 5.86
N LEU A 7 19.81 7.65 5.16
CA LEU A 7 18.41 7.92 4.86
C LEU A 7 17.79 6.88 3.91
N ARG A 8 18.51 6.46 2.87
CA ARG A 8 18.05 5.38 1.99
C ARG A 8 17.85 4.08 2.78
N ILE A 9 18.82 3.68 3.60
CA ILE A 9 18.69 2.47 4.44
C ILE A 9 17.45 2.55 5.34
N GLY A 10 17.21 3.68 6.00
CA GLY A 10 16.02 3.88 6.83
C GLY A 10 14.71 3.77 6.04
N LEU A 11 14.67 4.33 4.82
CA LEU A 11 13.50 4.20 3.93
C LEU A 11 13.28 2.74 3.49
N THR A 12 14.34 2.00 3.19
CA THR A 12 14.25 0.58 2.85
C THR A 12 13.63 -0.19 4.01
N ILE A 13 14.13 0.00 5.23
CA ILE A 13 13.60 -0.69 6.42
C ILE A 13 12.12 -0.34 6.64
N ALA A 14 11.74 0.92 6.50
CA ALA A 14 10.35 1.35 6.63
C ALA A 14 9.44 0.75 5.55
N ALA A 15 9.92 0.65 4.30
CA ALA A 15 9.20 0.03 3.20
C ALA A 15 9.02 -1.48 3.43
N PHE A 16 10.07 -2.17 3.88
CA PHE A 16 9.98 -3.59 4.20
C PHE A 16 9.05 -3.85 5.39
N ALA A 17 9.12 -3.05 6.45
CA ALA A 17 8.24 -3.21 7.60
C ALA A 17 6.77 -2.87 7.29
N GLY A 18 6.52 -1.84 6.47
CA GLY A 18 5.17 -1.34 6.20
C GLY A 18 4.49 -1.94 4.98
N PHE A 19 5.22 -2.20 3.89
CA PHE A 19 4.65 -2.67 2.63
C PHE A 19 4.71 -4.19 2.48
N LEU A 20 5.82 -4.83 2.86
CA LEU A 20 5.99 -6.26 2.67
C LEU A 20 4.86 -7.12 3.29
N PRO A 21 4.48 -6.95 4.57
CA PRO A 21 3.44 -7.78 5.18
C PRO A 21 2.08 -7.60 4.52
N ILE A 22 1.73 -6.37 4.09
CA ILE A 22 0.46 -6.12 3.39
C ILE A 22 0.46 -6.73 2.00
N THR A 23 1.60 -6.70 1.27
CA THR A 23 1.71 -7.39 -0.02
C THR A 23 1.57 -8.90 0.11
N ILE A 24 2.15 -9.49 1.16
CA ILE A 24 2.03 -10.94 1.41
C ILE A 24 0.58 -11.30 1.74
N LEU A 25 -0.05 -10.55 2.65
CA LEU A 25 -1.48 -10.72 2.99
C LEU A 25 -2.37 -10.60 1.76
N PHE A 26 -2.10 -9.61 0.90
CA PHE A 26 -2.83 -9.43 -0.34
C PHE A 26 -2.63 -10.60 -1.30
N ALA A 27 -1.39 -11.07 -1.49
CA ALA A 27 -1.11 -12.21 -2.36
C ALA A 27 -1.77 -13.51 -1.86
N VAL A 28 -1.68 -13.77 -0.55
CA VAL A 28 -2.38 -14.90 0.08
C VAL A 28 -3.89 -14.77 -0.09
N GLY A 29 -4.45 -13.58 0.13
CA GLY A 29 -5.86 -13.29 -0.09
C GLY A 29 -6.29 -13.54 -1.54
N VAL A 30 -5.53 -13.06 -2.52
CA VAL A 30 -5.79 -13.30 -3.95
C VAL A 30 -5.82 -14.80 -4.25
N VAL A 31 -4.80 -15.55 -3.83
CA VAL A 31 -4.73 -17.00 -4.11
C VAL A 31 -5.86 -17.75 -3.41
N ALA A 32 -6.10 -17.47 -2.13
CA ALA A 32 -7.14 -18.12 -1.33
C ALA A 32 -8.56 -17.79 -1.82
N PHE A 33 -8.78 -16.66 -2.48
CA PHE A 33 -10.10 -16.26 -2.99
C PHE A 33 -10.33 -16.64 -4.46
N PHE A 34 -9.34 -16.47 -5.34
CA PHE A 34 -9.51 -16.77 -6.78
C PHE A 34 -9.68 -18.27 -7.03
N ILE A 35 -8.99 -19.14 -6.27
CA ILE A 35 -9.12 -20.60 -6.43
C ILE A 35 -10.58 -21.07 -6.14
N PRO A 36 -11.22 -20.76 -5.00
CA PRO A 36 -12.61 -21.14 -4.78
C PRO A 36 -13.61 -20.46 -5.73
N LEU A 37 -13.33 -19.24 -6.19
CA LEU A 37 -14.22 -18.52 -7.10
C LEU A 37 -14.33 -19.20 -8.48
N ILE A 38 -13.22 -19.78 -8.96
CA ILE A 38 -13.16 -20.48 -10.24
C ILE A 38 -13.75 -21.89 -10.13
N PHE A 39 -13.59 -22.55 -8.98
CA PHE A 39 -13.87 -23.98 -8.83
C PHE A 39 -15.15 -24.34 -8.04
N VAL A 40 -15.68 -23.46 -7.17
CA VAL A 40 -16.68 -23.87 -6.15
C VAL A 40 -17.91 -22.94 -6.05
N GLY A 41 -17.80 -21.64 -6.31
CA GLY A 41 -18.79 -20.68 -5.82
C GLY A 41 -19.87 -20.24 -6.81
N LYS A 42 -21.12 -20.69 -6.63
CA LYS A 42 -22.33 -19.97 -7.10
C LYS A 42 -22.57 -18.77 -6.17
N ASN A 43 -21.63 -17.84 -6.13
CA ASN A 43 -21.69 -16.68 -5.26
C ASN A 43 -22.69 -15.64 -5.81
N PRO A 44 -23.47 -14.95 -4.95
CA PRO A 44 -24.35 -13.89 -5.40
C PRO A 44 -23.54 -12.78 -6.08
N PRO A 45 -24.01 -12.24 -7.22
CA PRO A 45 -23.23 -11.33 -8.08
C PRO A 45 -22.76 -10.07 -7.33
N LEU A 46 -23.52 -9.62 -6.34
CA LEU A 46 -23.17 -8.47 -5.48
C LEU A 46 -21.90 -8.71 -4.64
N VAL A 47 -21.72 -9.92 -4.10
CA VAL A 47 -20.55 -10.25 -3.26
C VAL A 47 -19.30 -10.35 -4.12
N THR A 48 -19.43 -10.95 -5.31
CA THR A 48 -18.34 -11.01 -6.30
C THR A 48 -17.93 -9.61 -6.76
N LEU A 49 -18.89 -8.71 -7.03
CA LEU A 49 -18.62 -7.33 -7.41
C LEU A 49 -17.87 -6.57 -6.30
N GLY A 50 -18.30 -6.72 -5.04
CA GLY A 50 -17.64 -6.11 -3.89
C GLY A 50 -16.20 -6.61 -3.70
N LEU A 51 -15.96 -7.90 -3.90
CA LEU A 51 -14.63 -8.51 -3.84
C LEU A 51 -13.70 -8.01 -4.95
N ILE A 52 -14.19 -7.91 -6.19
CA ILE A 52 -13.44 -7.34 -7.32
C ILE A 52 -13.08 -5.88 -7.02
N GLY A 53 -14.03 -5.10 -6.49
CA GLY A 53 -13.78 -3.72 -6.06
C GLY A 53 -12.68 -3.63 -5.00
N ALA A 54 -12.75 -4.47 -3.96
CA ALA A 54 -11.74 -4.55 -2.90
C ALA A 54 -10.35 -4.92 -3.45
N LEU A 55 -10.28 -5.84 -4.42
CA LEU A 55 -9.05 -6.24 -5.10
C LEU A 55 -8.43 -5.09 -5.89
N VAL A 56 -9.23 -4.37 -6.68
CA VAL A 56 -8.76 -3.24 -7.48
C VAL A 56 -8.24 -2.11 -6.59
N ILE A 57 -8.97 -1.75 -5.52
CA ILE A 57 -8.55 -0.71 -4.57
C ILE A 57 -7.24 -1.10 -3.88
N SER A 58 -7.14 -2.36 -3.41
CA SER A 58 -5.94 -2.86 -2.72
C SER A 58 -4.74 -2.94 -3.67
N ALA A 59 -4.92 -3.42 -4.89
CA ALA A 59 -3.87 -3.45 -5.90
C ALA A 59 -3.38 -2.04 -6.26
N PHE A 60 -4.30 -1.08 -6.42
CA PHE A 60 -3.96 0.32 -6.68
C PHE A 60 -3.19 0.95 -5.51
N ALA A 61 -3.63 0.71 -4.27
CA ALA A 61 -2.96 1.17 -3.07
C ALA A 61 -1.52 0.63 -2.97
N ILE A 62 -1.35 -0.69 -3.14
CA ILE A 62 -0.05 -1.36 -3.12
C ILE A 62 0.86 -0.82 -4.23
N TRP A 63 0.35 -0.76 -5.48
CA TRP A 63 1.09 -0.22 -6.61
C TRP A 63 1.58 1.21 -6.35
N SER A 64 0.69 2.07 -5.85
CA SER A 64 1.05 3.46 -5.52
C SER A 64 2.13 3.55 -4.44
N ALA A 65 2.05 2.72 -3.39
CA ALA A 65 3.01 2.67 -2.30
C ALA A 65 4.41 2.23 -2.78
N TRP A 66 4.50 1.16 -3.57
CA TRP A 66 5.77 0.71 -4.16
C TRP A 66 6.35 1.74 -5.15
N LYS A 67 5.49 2.45 -5.90
CA LYS A 67 5.92 3.51 -6.81
C LYS A 67 6.46 4.74 -6.05
N ILE A 68 5.84 5.11 -4.94
CA ILE A 68 6.34 6.18 -4.06
C ILE A 68 7.71 5.81 -3.48
N TYR A 69 7.87 4.55 -3.03
CA TYR A 69 9.15 4.04 -2.55
C TYR A 69 10.24 4.10 -3.63
N ALA A 70 9.95 3.63 -4.84
CA ALA A 70 10.90 3.68 -5.96
C ALA A 70 11.33 5.12 -6.27
N LEU A 71 10.39 6.08 -6.24
CA LEU A 71 10.69 7.50 -6.44
C LEU A 71 11.52 8.10 -5.30
N ALA A 72 11.28 7.67 -4.05
CA ALA A 72 12.05 8.14 -2.90
C ALA A 72 13.52 7.63 -2.93
N MET A 73 13.76 6.49 -3.57
CA MET A 73 15.08 5.90 -3.78
C MET A 73 15.84 6.48 -4.99
N ALA A 74 15.14 7.09 -5.95
CA ALA A 74 15.74 7.66 -7.14
C ALA A 74 16.76 8.77 -6.81
N ALA A 75 17.82 8.87 -7.62
CA ALA A 75 18.84 9.91 -7.47
C ALA A 75 18.30 11.32 -7.83
N ALA A 76 17.41 11.39 -8.81
CA ALA A 76 16.67 12.60 -9.19
C ALA A 76 15.16 12.28 -9.20
N PRO A 77 14.39 12.72 -8.20
CA PRO A 77 12.96 12.42 -8.13
C PRO A 77 12.17 13.26 -9.14
N VAL A 78 11.94 12.76 -10.35
CA VAL A 78 11.04 13.40 -11.33
C VAL A 78 9.60 12.96 -11.07
N VAL A 79 8.87 13.74 -10.28
CA VAL A 79 7.49 13.43 -9.90
C VAL A 79 6.51 13.93 -10.97
N ARG A 80 6.41 13.22 -12.10
CA ARG A 80 5.52 13.58 -13.23
C ARG A 80 4.02 13.55 -12.87
N SER A 81 3.63 12.80 -11.84
CA SER A 81 2.22 12.58 -11.47
C SER A 81 1.99 12.65 -9.95
N ALA A 82 2.44 13.73 -9.30
CA ALA A 82 2.35 13.90 -7.84
C ALA A 82 0.92 13.74 -7.28
N ARG A 83 -0.08 14.30 -7.97
CA ARG A 83 -1.49 14.21 -7.56
C ARG A 83 -2.02 12.78 -7.55
N LEU A 84 -1.60 11.97 -8.52
CA LEU A 84 -2.03 10.57 -8.65
C LEU A 84 -1.38 9.66 -7.59
N LEU A 85 -0.16 10.00 -7.17
CA LEU A 85 0.50 9.31 -6.06
C LEU A 85 -0.07 9.74 -4.71
N ALA A 86 -0.41 11.03 -4.55
CA ALA A 86 -1.08 11.54 -3.37
C ALA A 86 -2.48 10.91 -3.22
N SER A 87 -3.26 10.80 -4.30
CA SER A 87 -4.55 10.12 -4.25
C SER A 87 -4.39 8.64 -3.92
N GLY A 88 -3.38 7.96 -4.46
CA GLY A 88 -3.04 6.58 -4.08
C GLY A 88 -2.76 6.41 -2.59
N ALA A 89 -1.96 7.31 -2.01
CA ALA A 89 -1.66 7.28 -0.57
C ALA A 89 -2.90 7.57 0.30
N VAL A 90 -3.76 8.52 -0.10
CA VAL A 90 -5.01 8.83 0.60
C VAL A 90 -5.99 7.65 0.51
N ILE A 91 -6.15 7.05 -0.67
CA ILE A 91 -6.98 5.87 -0.88
C ILE A 91 -6.45 4.70 -0.03
N ALA A 92 -5.14 4.47 0.00
CA ALA A 92 -4.53 3.45 0.84
C ALA A 92 -4.81 3.68 2.34
N MET A 93 -4.79 4.93 2.78
CA MET A 93 -5.07 5.31 4.17
C MET A 93 -6.55 5.10 4.53
N ILE A 94 -7.47 5.60 3.71
CA ILE A 94 -8.93 5.43 3.91
C ILE A 94 -9.28 3.94 3.87
N TRP A 95 -8.77 3.21 2.89
CA TRP A 95 -9.02 1.78 2.74
C TRP A 95 -8.44 0.96 3.90
N GLY A 96 -7.19 1.26 4.29
CA GLY A 96 -6.57 0.66 5.47
C GLY A 96 -7.35 0.93 6.75
N MET A 97 -7.93 2.13 6.90
CA MET A 97 -8.78 2.51 8.04
C MET A 97 -10.12 1.76 8.05
N VAL A 98 -10.76 1.61 6.89
CA VAL A 98 -11.99 0.81 6.74
C VAL A 98 -11.74 -0.64 7.14
N ILE A 99 -10.64 -1.24 6.66
CA ILE A 99 -10.28 -2.63 7.01
C ILE A 99 -9.94 -2.73 8.51
N ALA A 100 -9.15 -1.80 9.04
CA ALA A 100 -8.79 -1.72 10.45
C ALA A 100 -10.03 -1.65 11.36
N TYR A 101 -11.06 -0.89 10.96
CA TYR A 101 -12.34 -0.83 11.67
C TYR A 101 -13.08 -2.18 11.64
N CYS A 102 -13.12 -2.84 10.48
CA CYS A 102 -13.72 -4.16 10.34
C CYS A 102 -12.96 -5.25 11.12
N THR A 103 -11.64 -5.12 11.27
CA THR A 103 -10.78 -6.08 11.99
C THR A 103 -10.44 -5.63 13.41
N ARG A 104 -11.22 -4.72 14.03
CA ARG A 104 -10.90 -4.11 15.34
C ARG A 104 -10.62 -5.11 16.47
N ASN A 105 -11.16 -6.32 16.36
CA ASN A 105 -11.00 -7.38 17.35
C ASN A 105 -9.61 -8.03 17.31
N LEU A 106 -8.78 -7.73 16.31
CA LEU A 106 -7.44 -8.26 16.10
C LEU A 106 -6.43 -7.11 15.96
N PRO A 107 -5.85 -6.61 17.07
CA PRO A 107 -5.03 -5.40 17.07
C PRO A 107 -3.77 -5.50 16.18
N GLN A 108 -3.24 -6.71 16.00
CA GLN A 108 -2.10 -6.97 15.11
C GLN A 108 -2.43 -6.68 13.64
N LEU A 109 -3.62 -7.06 13.17
CA LEU A 109 -4.07 -6.81 11.80
C LEU A 109 -4.33 -5.32 11.57
N THR A 110 -4.95 -4.64 12.55
CA THR A 110 -5.19 -3.20 12.52
C THR A 110 -3.91 -2.40 12.26
N CYS A 111 -2.81 -2.74 12.96
CA CYS A 111 -1.52 -2.10 12.77
C CYS A 111 -0.92 -2.37 11.37
N ILE A 112 -1.03 -3.61 10.88
CA ILE A 112 -0.53 -4.00 9.56
C ILE A 112 -1.27 -3.27 8.43
N PHE A 113 -2.58 -3.04 8.57
CA PHE A 113 -3.38 -2.32 7.57
C PHE A 113 -3.18 -0.81 7.57
N LEU A 114 -2.84 -0.21 8.72
CA LEU A 114 -2.62 1.24 8.82
C LEU A 114 -1.20 1.66 8.38
N MET A 115 -0.20 0.80 8.63
CA MET A 115 1.21 1.06 8.35
C MET A 115 1.51 1.51 6.91
N PRO A 116 0.99 0.86 5.85
CA PRO A 116 1.29 1.24 4.46
C PRO A 116 0.84 2.66 4.13
N GLY A 117 -0.32 3.09 4.66
CA GLY A 117 -0.82 4.45 4.46
C GLY A 117 0.11 5.50 5.09
N ILE A 118 0.53 5.26 6.33
CA ILE A 118 1.44 6.17 7.05
C ILE A 118 2.82 6.20 6.40
N VAL A 119 3.38 5.03 6.05
CA VAL A 119 4.72 4.94 5.45
C VAL A 119 4.73 5.56 4.05
N SER A 120 3.72 5.31 3.22
CA SER A 120 3.63 5.90 1.87
C SER A 120 3.43 7.41 1.90
N THR A 121 2.60 7.95 2.81
CA THR A 121 2.44 9.40 2.98
C THR A 121 3.71 10.07 3.47
N ALA A 122 4.40 9.48 4.46
CA ALA A 122 5.68 9.99 4.95
C ALA A 122 6.76 9.98 3.87
N MET A 123 6.86 8.90 3.09
CA MET A 123 7.79 8.80 1.97
C MET A 123 7.45 9.82 0.88
N LEU A 124 6.17 9.97 0.51
CA LEU A 124 5.73 10.95 -0.49
C LEU A 124 6.09 12.39 -0.07
N ALA A 125 5.82 12.75 1.18
CA ALA A 125 6.17 14.05 1.73
C ALA A 125 7.68 14.31 1.64
N PHE A 126 8.49 13.29 1.93
CA PHE A 126 9.94 13.38 1.82
C PHE A 126 10.41 13.53 0.37
N THR A 127 9.86 12.74 -0.57
CA THR A 127 10.19 12.81 -1.99
C THR A 127 9.84 14.17 -2.58
N LEU A 128 8.68 14.75 -2.19
CA LEU A 128 8.28 16.10 -2.58
C LEU A 128 9.19 17.18 -1.99
N LYS A 129 9.65 17.01 -0.75
CA LYS A 129 10.62 17.93 -0.13
C LYS A 129 11.96 17.91 -0.88
N ARG A 130 12.45 16.73 -1.30
CA ARG A 130 13.68 16.61 -2.09
C ARG A 130 13.55 17.15 -3.51
N ALA A 131 12.40 17.00 -4.15
CA ALA A 131 12.19 17.48 -5.52
C ALA A 131 12.09 19.01 -5.64
N LYS A 132 11.93 19.73 -4.51
CA LYS A 132 11.91 21.20 -4.44
C LYS A 132 13.28 21.83 -4.15
N VAL A 133 14.27 21.03 -3.76
CA VAL A 133 15.67 21.45 -3.51
C VAL A 133 16.47 21.25 -4.78
#